data_AF-A0A958R7S1-F1
#
_entry.id   AF-A0A958R7S1-F1
#
_cell.length_a   1.000
_cell.length_b   1.000
_cell.length_c   1.000
_cell.angle_alpha   90.00
_cell.angle_beta   90.00
_cell.angle_gamma   90.00
#
_symmetry.space_group_name_H-M   'P 1'
#
loop_
_entity.id
_entity.type
_entity.pdbx_description
1 polymer ?
#
loop_
_entity_poly.entity_id
_entity_poly.type
_entity_poly.pdbx_seq_one_letter_code
_entity_poly.pdbx_strand_id
1 'polypeptide(L)'
;FSICEKIFWKKPEISKDLARWLHLKKQPSHKEGFTWAELSLLWIEAVLLVFMSKFDFLISIFEPALTHINQRKIKDLVQHSSGIIFFATNKKSKSDMFNHSRSILRTWLKLTELGYSAQPLSIGTIIPYTLKNGLLRLTDNPKLQKEILQSNNELSKLMKLPEDQEIIWGFRFGISKDKSISKKIIRRKDKLPISS
;
A
#
# COMPACT_ATOMS: atom_id res chain seq x y z
N PHE A 1 -4.38 10.26 0.13
CA PHE A 1 -3.99 9.03 0.86
C PHE A 1 -4.96 8.68 1.98
N SER A 2 -5.14 9.51 3.01
CA SER A 2 -5.98 9.16 4.17
C SER A 2 -7.44 8.84 3.87
N ILE A 3 -8.03 9.48 2.86
CA ILE A 3 -9.42 9.22 2.48
C ILE A 3 -9.65 7.80 1.95
N CYS A 4 -8.67 7.24 1.24
CA CYS A 4 -8.73 5.88 0.72
C CYS A 4 -8.69 4.84 1.86
N GLU A 5 -8.06 5.16 2.99
CA GLU A 5 -8.06 4.28 4.16
C GLU A 5 -9.42 4.20 4.86
N LYS A 6 -10.31 5.19 4.68
CA LYS A 6 -11.69 5.06 5.19
C LYS A 6 -12.41 3.87 4.56
N ILE A 7 -12.06 3.48 3.34
CA ILE A 7 -12.64 2.29 2.70
C ILE A 7 -12.20 1.02 3.44
N PHE A 8 -10.94 0.96 3.89
CA PHE A 8 -10.41 -0.18 4.62
C PHE A 8 -11.25 -0.49 5.86
N TRP A 9 -11.63 0.54 6.62
CA TRP A 9 -12.45 0.38 7.82
C TRP A 9 -13.94 0.17 7.52
N LYS A 10 -14.45 0.62 6.38
CA LYS A 10 -15.87 0.46 6.02
C LYS A 10 -16.21 -0.90 5.42
N LYS A 11 -15.21 -1.69 5.03
CA LYS A 11 -15.37 -3.02 4.44
C LYS A 11 -14.68 -4.06 5.33
N PRO A 12 -15.41 -4.70 6.26
CA PRO A 12 -14.87 -5.71 7.17
C PRO A 12 -14.16 -6.87 6.43
N GLU A 13 -14.51 -7.11 5.17
CA GLU A 13 -13.86 -8.10 4.33
C GLU A 13 -12.37 -7.79 4.13
N ILE A 14 -12.00 -6.52 4.00
CA ILE A 14 -10.62 -6.09 3.79
C ILE A 14 -9.82 -6.27 5.08
N SER A 15 -10.39 -5.93 6.24
CA SER A 15 -9.73 -6.13 7.53
C SER A 15 -9.61 -7.61 7.89
N LYS A 16 -10.62 -8.43 7.56
CA LYS A 16 -10.59 -9.89 7.65
C LYS A 16 -9.50 -10.50 6.80
N ASP A 17 -9.35 -10.04 5.55
CA ASP A 17 -8.28 -10.50 4.68
C ASP A 17 -6.91 -10.12 5.25
N LEU A 18 -6.69 -8.86 5.63
CA LEU A 18 -5.42 -8.43 6.24
C LEU A 18 -5.08 -9.23 7.51
N ALA A 19 -6.06 -9.50 8.37
CA ALA A 19 -5.85 -10.26 9.60
C ALA A 19 -5.42 -11.71 9.34
N ARG A 20 -5.82 -12.33 8.21
CA ARG A 20 -5.34 -13.67 7.82
C ARG A 20 -3.85 -13.70 7.51
N TRP A 21 -3.32 -12.60 6.96
CA TRP A 21 -1.90 -12.45 6.67
C TRP A 21 -1.09 -11.96 7.89
N LEU A 22 -1.73 -11.60 9.00
CA LEU A 22 -1.06 -11.02 10.17
C LEU A 22 -0.63 -12.10 11.18
N HIS A 23 0.67 -12.16 11.43
CA HIS A 23 1.26 -12.99 12.48
C HIS A 23 1.53 -12.18 13.76
N LEU A 24 0.91 -12.60 14.86
CA LEU A 24 1.10 -11.98 16.18
C LEU A 24 2.46 -12.33 16.82
N LYS A 25 3.06 -13.46 16.41
CA LYS A 25 4.40 -13.86 16.88
C LYS A 25 5.47 -13.12 16.06
N LYS A 26 6.54 -12.66 16.74
CA LYS A 26 7.67 -11.96 16.11
C LYS A 26 8.51 -12.84 15.18
N GLN A 27 8.45 -14.17 15.33
CA GLN A 27 9.24 -15.06 14.48
C GLN A 27 8.60 -15.15 13.10
N PRO A 28 9.33 -14.81 12.03
CA PRO A 28 8.87 -15.11 10.68
C PRO A 28 8.82 -16.63 10.56
N SER A 29 7.63 -17.22 10.60
CA SER A 29 7.50 -18.53 10.01
C SER A 29 7.86 -18.34 8.53
N HIS A 30 8.62 -19.25 7.93
CA HIS A 30 8.91 -19.22 6.49
C HIS A 30 7.65 -19.43 5.62
N LYS A 31 6.46 -19.26 6.21
CA LYS A 31 5.14 -19.40 5.63
C LYS A 31 4.54 -17.99 5.55
N GLU A 32 4.19 -17.60 4.34
CA GLU A 32 3.24 -16.55 3.94
C GLU A 32 2.70 -15.63 5.05
N GLY A 33 2.88 -14.31 4.91
CA GLY A 33 2.31 -13.31 5.82
C GLY A 33 3.26 -12.20 6.24
N PHE A 34 2.79 -11.36 7.16
CA PHE A 34 3.51 -10.23 7.76
C PHE A 34 3.41 -10.32 9.28
N THR A 35 4.52 -10.09 9.97
CA THR A 35 4.49 -9.83 11.41
C THR A 35 3.94 -8.43 11.68
N TRP A 36 3.39 -8.21 12.87
CA TRP A 36 2.90 -6.90 13.27
C TRP A 36 3.98 -5.80 13.20
N ALA A 37 5.24 -6.15 13.47
CA ALA A 37 6.36 -5.22 13.42
C ALA A 37 6.67 -4.77 11.98
N GLU A 38 6.52 -5.68 10.99
CA GLU A 38 6.71 -5.35 9.57
C GLU A 38 5.62 -4.42 9.02
N LEU A 39 4.43 -4.44 9.63
CA LEU A 39 3.33 -3.51 9.32
C LEU A 39 3.42 -2.19 10.12
N SER A 40 4.48 -1.99 10.91
CA SER A 40 4.63 -0.84 11.81
C SER A 40 3.44 -0.68 12.78
N LEU A 41 2.84 -1.79 13.19
CA LEU A 41 1.80 -1.82 14.20
C LEU A 41 2.43 -1.99 15.59
N LEU A 42 1.76 -1.50 16.63
CA LEU A 42 2.04 -1.95 18.00
C LEU A 42 1.42 -3.34 18.19
N TRP A 43 1.97 -4.13 19.11
CA TRP A 43 1.43 -5.46 19.42
C TRP A 43 -0.06 -5.40 19.79
N ILE A 44 -0.47 -4.35 20.50
CA ILE A 44 -1.87 -4.15 20.91
C ILE A 44 -2.75 -3.73 19.74
N GLU A 45 -2.23 -2.95 18.78
CA GLU A 45 -2.94 -2.63 17.53
C GLU A 45 -3.14 -3.89 16.68
N ALA A 46 -2.15 -4.77 16.65
CA ALA A 46 -2.24 -6.05 15.95
C ALA A 46 -3.28 -6.99 16.60
N VAL A 47 -3.29 -7.08 17.92
CA VAL A 47 -4.32 -7.82 18.67
C VAL A 47 -5.71 -7.23 18.40
N LEU A 48 -5.85 -5.92 18.48
CA LEU A 48 -7.12 -5.23 18.17
C LEU A 48 -7.57 -5.51 16.74
N LEU A 49 -6.68 -5.48 15.75
CA LEU A 49 -7.00 -5.81 14.35
C LEU A 49 -7.54 -7.23 14.21
N VAL A 50 -6.90 -8.21 14.88
CA VAL A 50 -7.39 -9.60 14.89
C VAL A 50 -8.75 -9.69 15.56
N PHE A 51 -9.00 -8.99 16.67
CA PHE A 51 -10.32 -8.98 17.32
C PHE A 51 -11.38 -8.32 16.42
N MET A 52 -11.08 -7.17 15.83
CA MET A 52 -11.97 -6.47 14.89
C MET A 52 -12.30 -7.31 13.66
N SER A 53 -11.37 -8.16 13.21
CA SER A 53 -11.63 -9.10 12.10
C SER A 53 -12.66 -10.19 12.44
N LYS A 54 -12.84 -10.49 13.74
CA LYS A 54 -13.81 -11.49 14.21
C LYS A 54 -15.16 -10.86 14.56
N PHE A 55 -15.14 -9.62 15.04
CA PHE A 55 -16.29 -8.92 15.56
C PHE A 55 -16.51 -7.61 14.81
N ASP A 56 -17.33 -7.64 13.76
CA ASP A 56 -17.52 -6.51 12.85
C ASP A 56 -18.03 -5.23 13.57
N PHE A 57 -18.79 -5.39 14.66
CA PHE A 57 -19.27 -4.25 15.44
C PHE A 57 -18.14 -3.43 16.08
N LEU A 58 -17.00 -4.05 16.40
CA LEU A 58 -15.84 -3.34 16.95
C LEU A 58 -15.26 -2.35 15.93
N ILE A 59 -15.32 -2.68 14.64
CA ILE A 59 -14.85 -1.77 13.59
C ILE A 59 -15.68 -0.48 13.65
N SER A 60 -17.00 -0.57 13.75
CA SER A 60 -17.87 0.61 13.85
C SER A 60 -17.60 1.46 15.10
N ILE A 61 -17.23 0.82 16.23
CA ILE A 61 -16.90 1.53 17.47
C ILE A 61 -15.56 2.27 17.36
N PHE A 62 -14.55 1.62 16.77
CA PHE A 62 -13.18 2.15 16.74
C PHE A 62 -12.83 2.94 15.46
N GLU A 63 -13.65 2.90 14.41
CA GLU A 63 -13.39 3.55 13.11
C GLU A 63 -13.02 5.04 13.23
N PRO A 64 -13.70 5.88 14.04
CA PRO A 64 -13.33 7.28 14.18
C PRO A 64 -11.92 7.47 14.76
N ALA A 65 -11.60 6.69 15.80
CA ALA A 65 -10.29 6.75 16.46
C ALA A 65 -9.17 6.24 15.55
N LEU A 66 -9.39 5.10 14.88
CA LEU A 66 -8.42 4.51 13.94
C LEU A 66 -8.18 5.42 12.75
N THR A 67 -9.24 6.03 12.20
CA THR A 67 -9.13 6.99 11.10
C THR A 67 -8.28 8.19 11.50
N HIS A 68 -8.46 8.72 12.72
CA HIS A 68 -7.67 9.85 13.23
C HIS A 68 -6.20 9.48 13.46
N ILE A 69 -5.95 8.33 14.08
CA ILE A 69 -4.58 7.81 14.30
C ILE A 69 -3.87 7.61 12.96
N ASN A 70 -4.53 6.98 12.00
CA ASN A 70 -3.97 6.74 10.68
C ASN A 70 -3.69 8.04 9.92
N GLN A 71 -4.59 9.02 9.99
CA GLN A 71 -4.35 10.33 9.36
C GLN A 71 -3.07 10.99 9.87
N ARG A 72 -2.84 10.94 11.19
CA ARG A 72 -1.60 11.44 11.80
C ARG A 72 -0.39 10.63 11.33
N LYS A 73 -0.46 9.29 11.39
CA LYS A 73 0.61 8.41 10.90
C LYS A 73 0.97 8.69 9.44
N ILE A 74 -0.01 8.77 8.53
CA ILE A 74 0.24 9.07 7.11
C ILE A 74 0.90 10.43 6.95
N LYS A 75 0.41 11.46 7.65
CA LYS A 75 1.00 12.80 7.60
C LYS A 75 2.47 12.76 8.02
N ASP A 76 2.76 12.11 9.13
CA ASP A 76 4.13 11.97 9.62
C ASP A 76 4.99 11.17 8.63
N LEU A 77 4.48 10.07 8.08
CA LEU A 77 5.20 9.23 7.12
C LEU A 77 5.53 9.96 5.81
N VAL A 78 4.65 10.86 5.37
CA VAL A 78 4.86 11.71 4.19
C VAL A 78 5.88 12.82 4.49
N GLN A 79 5.73 13.50 5.64
CA GLN A 79 6.64 14.59 6.04
C GLN A 79 8.08 14.12 6.29
N HIS A 80 8.25 12.90 6.78
CA HIS A 80 9.57 12.30 7.04
C HIS A 80 10.07 11.41 5.90
N SER A 81 9.43 11.45 4.72
CA SER A 81 9.95 10.77 3.53
C SER A 81 11.01 11.62 2.84
N SER A 82 12.01 10.98 2.24
CA SER A 82 12.96 11.68 1.36
C SER A 82 12.31 12.03 0.03
N GLY A 83 11.29 11.28 -0.38
CA GLY A 83 10.49 11.61 -1.54
C GLY A 83 9.37 10.59 -1.77
N ILE A 84 8.53 10.91 -2.76
CA ILE A 84 7.44 10.07 -3.21
C ILE A 84 7.52 9.95 -4.73
N ILE A 85 7.42 8.72 -5.24
CA ILE A 85 7.38 8.43 -6.66
C ILE A 85 5.99 7.92 -7.01
N PHE A 86 5.39 8.49 -8.05
CA PHE A 86 4.17 8.01 -8.66
C PHE A 86 4.46 7.49 -10.07
N PHE A 87 3.81 6.39 -10.42
CA PHE A 87 3.80 5.82 -11.75
C PHE A 87 2.45 6.14 -12.36
N ALA A 88 2.48 6.79 -13.52
CA ALA A 88 1.29 7.11 -14.28
C ALA A 88 1.35 6.48 -15.68
N THR A 89 0.18 6.25 -16.26
CA THR A 89 0.04 5.66 -17.59
C THR A 89 -1.22 6.18 -18.27
N ASN A 90 -1.16 6.32 -19.59
CA ASN A 90 -2.34 6.44 -20.46
C ASN A 90 -2.73 5.09 -21.09
N LYS A 91 -1.87 4.07 -20.96
CA LYS A 91 -2.07 2.73 -21.49
C LYS A 91 -2.77 1.83 -20.48
N LYS A 92 -3.81 1.13 -20.93
CA LYS A 92 -4.70 0.30 -20.09
C LYS A 92 -4.67 -1.20 -20.42
N SER A 93 -3.85 -1.64 -21.37
CA SER A 93 -3.79 -3.07 -21.72
C SER A 93 -3.12 -3.89 -20.61
N LYS A 94 -3.44 -5.20 -20.55
CA LYS A 94 -2.79 -6.12 -19.61
C LYS A 94 -1.27 -6.15 -19.80
N SER A 95 -0.81 -6.15 -21.06
CA SER A 95 0.63 -6.14 -21.39
C SER A 95 1.31 -4.88 -20.87
N ASP A 96 0.64 -3.72 -20.99
CA ASP A 96 1.15 -2.47 -20.46
C ASP A 96 1.26 -2.51 -18.93
N MET A 97 0.26 -3.05 -18.23
CA MET A 97 0.33 -3.19 -16.77
C MET A 97 1.53 -4.05 -16.32
N PHE A 98 1.85 -5.12 -17.07
CA PHE A 98 3.07 -5.91 -16.82
C PHE A 98 4.35 -5.08 -17.02
N ASN A 99 4.41 -4.27 -18.08
CA ASN A 99 5.55 -3.41 -18.33
C ASN A 99 5.71 -2.33 -17.25
N HIS A 100 4.62 -1.71 -16.79
CA HIS A 100 4.66 -0.78 -15.66
C HIS A 100 5.16 -1.46 -14.39
N SER A 101 4.69 -2.68 -14.10
CA SER A 101 5.15 -3.46 -12.95
C SER A 101 6.65 -3.75 -12.98
N ARG A 102 7.21 -3.99 -14.17
CA ARG A 102 8.68 -4.14 -14.34
C ARG A 102 9.42 -2.85 -14.04
N SER A 103 8.95 -1.72 -14.58
CA SER A 103 9.55 -0.41 -14.31
C SER A 103 9.50 -0.05 -12.84
N ILE A 104 8.35 -0.26 -12.21
CA ILE A 104 8.11 -0.12 -10.78
C ILE A 104 9.14 -0.91 -9.96
N LEU A 105 9.29 -2.20 -10.25
CA LEU A 105 10.19 -3.08 -9.52
C LEU A 105 11.66 -2.68 -9.71
N ARG A 106 12.04 -2.29 -10.94
CA ARG A 106 13.39 -1.80 -11.23
C ARG A 106 13.70 -0.54 -10.43
N THR A 107 12.77 0.42 -10.36
CA THR A 107 12.95 1.63 -9.57
C THR A 107 13.08 1.31 -8.08
N TRP A 108 12.25 0.40 -7.54
CA TRP A 108 12.38 -0.05 -6.15
C TRP A 108 13.77 -0.65 -5.91
N LEU A 109 14.20 -1.61 -6.74
CA LEU A 109 15.49 -2.27 -6.60
C LEU A 109 16.65 -1.26 -6.66
N LYS A 110 16.56 -0.26 -7.55
CA LYS A 110 17.59 0.78 -7.63
C LYS A 110 17.64 1.65 -6.38
N LEU A 111 16.49 2.01 -5.82
CA LEU A 111 16.44 2.73 -4.53
C LEU A 111 17.07 1.90 -3.40
N THR A 112 16.81 0.60 -3.38
CA THR A 112 17.41 -0.31 -2.40
C THR A 112 18.92 -0.40 -2.56
N GLU A 113 19.42 -0.50 -3.79
CA GLU A 113 20.85 -0.47 -4.11
C GLU A 113 21.52 0.83 -3.62
N LEU A 114 20.81 1.96 -3.73
CA LEU A 114 21.24 3.27 -3.26
C LEU A 114 21.07 3.47 -1.74
N GLY A 115 20.64 2.45 -0.99
CA GLY A 115 20.48 2.50 0.46
C GLY A 115 19.17 3.12 0.95
N TYR A 116 18.21 3.37 0.06
CA TYR A 116 16.86 3.82 0.43
C TYR A 116 15.93 2.64 0.70
N SER A 117 15.05 2.81 1.68
CA SER A 117 13.89 1.95 1.90
C SER A 117 12.69 2.54 1.17
N ALA A 118 11.90 1.70 0.50
CA ALA A 118 10.67 2.09 -0.18
C ALA A 118 9.45 1.45 0.49
N GLN A 119 8.38 2.23 0.66
CA GLN A 119 7.08 1.74 1.16
C GLN A 119 5.99 2.05 0.13
N PRO A 120 5.27 1.02 -0.37
CA PRO A 120 4.12 1.20 -1.26
C PRO A 120 3.04 2.09 -0.66
N LEU A 121 2.43 2.91 -1.50
CA LEU A 121 1.23 3.70 -1.21
C LEU A 121 -0.02 3.10 -1.88
N SER A 122 -0.07 1.76 -1.98
CA SER A 122 -1.01 0.99 -2.79
C SER A 122 -2.47 1.38 -2.58
N ILE A 123 -2.94 1.49 -1.33
CA ILE A 123 -4.34 1.85 -1.04
C ILE A 123 -4.68 3.22 -1.63
N GLY A 124 -3.77 4.19 -1.52
CA GLY A 124 -4.03 5.55 -1.98
C GLY A 124 -3.89 5.76 -3.49
N THR A 125 -3.33 4.79 -4.23
CA THR A 125 -3.16 4.89 -5.70
C THR A 125 -4.03 3.90 -6.46
N ILE A 126 -4.18 2.68 -5.97
CA ILE A 126 -4.96 1.62 -6.64
C ILE A 126 -6.45 1.90 -6.54
N ILE A 127 -6.94 2.37 -5.38
CA ILE A 127 -8.36 2.65 -5.18
C ILE A 127 -8.88 3.72 -6.15
N PRO A 128 -8.26 4.92 -6.26
CA PRO A 128 -8.70 5.91 -7.24
C PRO A 128 -8.66 5.40 -8.68
N TYR A 129 -7.58 4.71 -9.06
CA TYR A 129 -7.44 4.13 -10.40
C TYR A 129 -8.56 3.14 -10.71
N THR A 130 -8.85 2.26 -9.76
CA THR A 130 -9.88 1.22 -9.85
C THR A 130 -11.27 1.81 -9.93
N LEU A 131 -11.57 2.83 -9.11
CA LEU A 131 -12.86 3.54 -9.13
C LEU A 131 -13.07 4.27 -10.46
N LYS A 132 -12.05 5.00 -10.95
CA LYS A 132 -12.15 5.76 -12.21
C LYS A 132 -12.39 4.85 -13.42
N ASN A 133 -11.79 3.66 -13.42
CA ASN A 133 -11.90 2.71 -14.52
C ASN A 133 -13.02 1.66 -14.34
N GLY A 134 -13.84 1.78 -13.29
CA GLY A 134 -14.95 0.86 -13.03
C GLY A 134 -14.54 -0.59 -12.76
N LEU A 135 -13.29 -0.82 -12.32
CA LEU A 135 -12.72 -2.16 -12.18
C LEU A 135 -13.21 -2.89 -10.91
N LEU A 136 -13.48 -2.16 -9.82
CA LEU A 136 -14.12 -2.68 -8.62
C LEU A 136 -15.10 -1.67 -8.01
N ARG A 137 -16.23 -2.17 -7.50
CA ARG A 137 -17.14 -1.42 -6.63
C ARG A 137 -16.68 -1.54 -5.18
N LEU A 138 -15.84 -0.60 -4.75
CA LEU A 138 -15.23 -0.61 -3.41
C LEU A 138 -16.11 0.04 -2.33
N THR A 139 -17.04 0.91 -2.70
CA THR A 139 -17.97 1.55 -1.78
C THR A 139 -19.25 1.94 -2.52
N ASP A 140 -20.41 1.76 -1.89
CA ASP A 140 -21.70 2.23 -2.45
C ASP A 140 -21.98 3.69 -2.09
N ASN A 141 -21.08 4.34 -1.34
CA ASN A 141 -21.23 5.73 -0.91
C ASN A 141 -20.76 6.70 -2.02
N PRO A 142 -21.67 7.40 -2.72
CA PRO A 142 -21.31 8.26 -3.86
C PRO A 142 -20.47 9.47 -3.43
N LYS A 143 -20.71 9.99 -2.21
CA LYS A 143 -19.96 11.11 -1.65
C LYS A 143 -18.49 10.72 -1.46
N LEU A 144 -18.22 9.55 -0.87
CA LEU A 144 -16.86 9.06 -0.67
C LEU A 144 -16.13 8.80 -2.00
N GLN A 145 -16.81 8.23 -2.99
CA GLN A 145 -16.22 8.05 -4.33
C GLN A 145 -15.82 9.40 -4.94
N LYS A 146 -16.70 10.40 -4.88
CA LYS A 146 -16.44 11.74 -5.39
C LYS A 146 -15.23 12.38 -4.70
N GLU A 147 -15.16 12.30 -3.37
CA GLU A 147 -14.04 12.85 -2.61
C GLU A 147 -12.70 12.16 -2.96
N ILE A 148 -12.70 10.84 -3.19
CA ILE A 148 -11.51 10.08 -3.61
C ILE A 148 -11.05 10.52 -5.00
N LEU A 149 -11.97 10.60 -5.96
CA LEU A 149 -11.66 11.02 -7.34
C LEU A 149 -11.17 12.47 -7.39
N GLN A 150 -11.78 13.35 -6.59
CA GLN A 150 -11.33 14.74 -6.47
C GLN A 150 -9.91 14.82 -5.91
N SER A 151 -9.63 14.09 -4.82
CA SER A 151 -8.28 14.05 -4.22
C SER A 151 -7.23 13.53 -5.21
N ASN A 152 -7.59 12.55 -6.04
CA ASN A 152 -6.70 12.02 -7.07
C ASN A 152 -6.46 13.03 -8.20
N ASN A 153 -7.48 13.79 -8.60
CA ASN A 153 -7.34 14.85 -9.61
C ASN A 153 -6.44 15.99 -9.11
N GLU A 154 -6.59 16.38 -7.83
CA GLU A 154 -5.70 17.35 -7.19
C GLU A 154 -4.25 16.87 -7.15
N LEU A 155 -4.03 15.58 -6.84
CA LEU A 155 -2.71 14.97 -6.89
C LEU A 155 -2.12 14.96 -8.31
N SER A 156 -2.91 14.60 -9.33
CA SER A 156 -2.46 14.65 -10.73
C SER A 156 -2.06 16.06 -11.17
N LYS A 157 -2.81 17.08 -10.76
CA LYS A 157 -2.49 18.50 -11.02
C LYS A 157 -1.19 18.91 -10.33
N LEU A 158 -1.01 18.53 -9.06
CA LEU A 158 0.22 18.81 -8.31
C LEU A 158 1.45 18.17 -8.99
N MET A 159 1.29 16.95 -9.50
CA MET A 159 2.33 16.23 -10.22
C MET A 159 2.50 16.68 -11.69
N LYS A 160 1.69 17.65 -12.14
CA LYS A 160 1.67 18.15 -13.53
C LYS A 160 1.52 17.03 -14.56
N LEU A 161 0.69 16.03 -14.26
CA LEU A 161 0.43 14.93 -15.18
C LEU A 161 -0.40 15.42 -16.38
N PRO A 162 -0.11 14.94 -17.60
CA PRO A 162 -0.99 15.10 -18.74
C PRO A 162 -2.40 14.57 -18.45
N GLU A 163 -3.42 15.17 -19.07
CA GLU A 163 -4.83 14.81 -18.83
C GLU A 163 -5.17 13.37 -19.21
N ASP A 164 -4.43 12.80 -20.17
CA ASP A 164 -4.58 11.42 -20.63
C ASP A 164 -3.89 10.41 -19.71
N GLN A 165 -3.11 10.86 -18.71
CA GLN A 165 -2.39 9.99 -17.79
C GLN A 165 -3.07 9.83 -16.44
N GLU A 166 -2.99 8.61 -15.90
CA GLU A 166 -3.59 8.25 -14.62
C GLU A 166 -2.54 7.60 -13.73
N ILE A 167 -2.50 8.01 -12.46
CA ILE A 167 -1.65 7.37 -11.45
C ILE A 167 -2.17 5.94 -11.22
N ILE A 168 -1.29 4.97 -11.43
CA ILE A 168 -1.58 3.54 -11.20
C ILE A 168 -0.98 3.04 -9.89
N TRP A 169 0.18 3.59 -9.52
CA TRP A 169 0.89 3.16 -8.33
C TRP A 169 1.82 4.23 -7.81
N GLY A 170 2.26 4.07 -6.57
CA GLY A 170 3.27 4.93 -6.00
C GLY A 170 3.88 4.33 -4.75
N PHE A 171 5.04 4.84 -4.38
CA PHE A 171 5.69 4.52 -3.12
C PHE A 171 6.41 5.76 -2.59
N ARG A 172 6.49 5.86 -1.26
CA ARG A 172 7.41 6.78 -0.60
C ARG A 172 8.75 6.10 -0.38
N PHE A 173 9.83 6.86 -0.34
CA PHE A 173 11.15 6.35 -0.03
C PHE A 173 11.89 7.25 0.96
N GLY A 174 12.83 6.66 1.70
CA GLY A 174 13.66 7.39 2.65
C GLY A 174 14.73 6.51 3.29
N ILE A 175 15.57 7.13 4.12
CA ILE A 175 16.62 6.42 4.84
C ILE A 175 16.01 5.80 6.10
N SER A 176 15.99 4.47 6.18
CA SER A 176 15.59 3.78 7.41
C SER A 176 16.70 3.88 8.45
N LYS A 177 16.36 4.30 9.67
CA LYS A 177 17.28 4.26 10.83
C LYS A 177 17.64 2.82 11.20
N ASP A 178 16.78 1.88 10.85
CA ASP A 178 16.93 0.47 11.16
C ASP A 178 17.38 -0.30 9.90
N LYS A 179 18.68 -0.60 9.81
CA LYS A 179 19.27 -1.40 8.71
C LYS A 179 18.98 -2.90 8.87
N SER A 180 18.44 -3.32 10.01
CA SER A 180 18.29 -4.73 10.38
C SER A 180 17.22 -5.48 9.55
N ILE A 181 16.26 -4.76 8.97
CA ILE A 181 15.20 -5.34 8.12
C ILE A 181 15.50 -5.09 6.63
N SER A 182 16.76 -4.99 6.24
CA SER A 182 17.13 -5.35 4.86
C SER A 182 17.09 -6.88 4.79
N LYS A 183 15.90 -7.46 4.66
CA LYS A 183 15.81 -8.84 4.18
C LYS A 183 16.44 -8.82 2.79
N LYS A 184 17.69 -9.28 2.69
CA LYS A 184 18.31 -9.59 1.40
C LYS A 184 17.27 -10.39 0.65
N ILE A 185 16.83 -9.90 -0.50
CA ILE A 185 16.06 -10.71 -1.44
C ILE A 185 16.96 -11.91 -1.72
N ILE A 186 16.62 -13.07 -1.13
CA ILE A 186 17.32 -14.32 -1.40
C ILE A 186 17.01 -14.62 -2.85
N ARG A 187 17.89 -14.22 -3.76
CA ARG A 187 17.85 -14.73 -5.13
C ARG A 187 18.09 -16.21 -4.99
N ARG A 188 17.07 -17.03 -5.29
CA ARG A 188 17.27 -18.47 -5.49
C ARG A 188 18.38 -18.59 -6.54
N LYS A 189 19.54 -19.11 -6.12
CA LYS A 189 20.54 -19.64 -7.06
C LYS A 189 20.01 -20.97 -7.56
N ASP A 190 18.91 -20.93 -8.31
CA ASP A 190 18.56 -22.10 -9.10
C ASP A 190 19.61 -22.13 -10.20
N LYS A 191 20.57 -23.06 -10.06
CA LYS A 191 21.47 -23.43 -11.14
C LYS A 191 20.57 -23.87 -12.28
N LEU A 192 20.32 -22.99 -13.24
CA LEU A 192 19.80 -23.41 -14.54
C LEU A 192 20.82 -24.42 -15.07
N PRO A 193 20.42 -25.67 -15.40
CA PRO A 193 21.32 -26.57 -16.07
C PRO A 193 21.70 -25.92 -17.40
N ILE A 194 22.97 -25.56 -17.52
CA ILE A 194 23.55 -25.21 -18.81
C ILE A 194 23.54 -26.54 -19.58
N SER A 195 22.59 -26.71 -20.49
CA SER A 195 22.66 -27.75 -21.51
C SER A 195 23.84 -27.41 -22.41
N SER A 196 24.93 -28.18 -22.25
CA SER A 196 26.04 -28.28 -23.18
C SER A 196 25.59 -28.90 -24.50
#